data_AF-A0A7W8IL93-F1
#
_entry.id   AF-A0A7W8IL93-F1
#
_cell.length_a   1.000
_cell.length_b   1.000
_cell.length_c   1.000
_cell.angle_alpha   90.00
_cell.angle_beta   90.00
_cell.angle_gamma   90.00
#
_symmetry.space_group_name_H-M   'P 1'
#
loop_
_entity.id
_entity.type
_entity.pdbx_description
1 polymer ?
#
loop_
_entity_poly.entity_id
_entity_poly.type
_entity_poly.pdbx_seq_one_letter_code
_entity_poly.pdbx_strand_id
1 'polypeptide(L)'
;MHVGVFTPLLSQLSLSAVLDKLKTIGIDTVELGTGNYPGDAHCKLSMLEDSSALAEFQKILADHGATVSALSCHGNALHSDQARAKRDREVSRKTSLLAEKLGIPAVV
;
A
#
# COMPACT_ATOMS: atom_id res chain seq x y z
N MET A 1 11.77 1.28 -18.47
CA MET A 1 10.46 0.65 -18.17
C MET A 1 10.66 -0.20 -16.93
N HIS A 2 9.88 0.02 -15.86
CA HIS A 2 9.98 -0.76 -14.61
C HIS A 2 8.90 -1.85 -14.58
N VAL A 3 9.24 -3.00 -14.00
CA VAL A 3 8.28 -4.07 -13.71
C VAL A 3 7.90 -3.94 -12.24
N GLY A 4 6.60 -3.79 -11.96
CA GLY A 4 6.05 -3.68 -10.61
C GLY A 4 5.30 -4.95 -10.18
N VAL A 5 5.30 -5.24 -8.88
CA VAL A 5 4.51 -6.35 -8.30
C VAL A 5 3.44 -5.85 -7.36
N PHE A 6 2.20 -6.27 -7.59
CA PHE A 6 1.09 -6.10 -6.68
C PHE A 6 1.20 -7.08 -5.51
N THR A 7 1.60 -6.56 -4.35
CA THR A 7 2.04 -7.37 -3.21
C THR A 7 0.96 -8.07 -2.37
N PRO A 8 -0.36 -7.79 -2.46
CA PRO A 8 -1.37 -8.51 -1.66
C PRO A 8 -1.36 -10.04 -1.81
N LEU A 9 -0.90 -10.57 -2.95
CA LEU A 9 -0.70 -12.02 -3.15
C LEU A 9 0.45 -12.62 -2.32
N LEU A 10 1.22 -11.77 -1.65
CA LEU A 10 2.34 -12.12 -0.77
C LEU A 10 2.08 -11.72 0.68
N SER A 11 0.82 -11.48 1.07
CA SER A 11 0.41 -10.98 2.40
C SER A 11 0.77 -11.90 3.58
N GLN A 12 1.17 -13.13 3.32
CA GLN A 12 1.73 -14.06 4.32
C GLN A 12 3.19 -13.73 4.70
N LEU A 13 3.85 -12.85 3.96
CA LEU A 13 5.21 -12.38 4.24
C LEU A 13 5.16 -10.97 4.84
N SER A 14 6.19 -10.60 5.59
CA SER A 14 6.40 -9.19 5.95
C SER A 14 6.80 -8.39 4.72
N LEU A 15 6.61 -7.05 4.75
CA LEU A 15 7.05 -6.17 3.67
C LEU A 15 8.54 -6.39 3.34
N SER A 16 9.42 -6.42 4.35
CA SER A 16 10.86 -6.66 4.14
C SER A 16 11.12 -8.00 3.44
N ALA A 17 10.46 -9.09 3.87
CA ALA A 17 10.61 -10.39 3.23
C ALA A 17 10.09 -10.42 1.78
N VAL A 18 9.04 -9.64 1.47
CA VAL A 18 8.58 -9.43 0.09
C VAL A 18 9.65 -8.71 -0.72
N LEU A 19 10.19 -7.59 -0.21
CA LEU A 19 11.18 -6.79 -0.91
C LEU A 19 12.48 -7.58 -1.16
N ASP A 20 12.96 -8.34 -0.16
CA ASP A 20 14.09 -9.24 -0.32
C ASP A 20 13.84 -10.29 -1.41
N LYS A 21 12.66 -10.92 -1.40
CA LYS A 21 12.27 -11.91 -2.40
C LYS A 21 12.24 -11.31 -3.81
N LEU A 22 11.63 -10.13 -3.98
CA LEU A 22 11.54 -9.45 -5.27
C LEU A 22 12.90 -9.00 -5.80
N LYS A 23 13.81 -8.58 -4.90
CA LYS A 23 15.18 -8.22 -5.25
C LYS A 23 15.95 -9.38 -5.87
N THR A 24 15.71 -10.63 -5.44
CA THR A 24 16.36 -11.83 -6.02
C THR A 24 16.02 -12.06 -7.50
N ILE A 25 14.91 -11.50 -7.98
CA ILE A 25 14.46 -11.61 -9.38
C ILE A 25 14.56 -10.27 -10.13
N GLY A 26 15.28 -9.29 -9.57
CA GLY A 26 15.52 -8.00 -10.22
C GLY A 26 14.32 -7.05 -10.24
N ILE A 27 13.37 -7.21 -9.30
CA ILE A 27 12.20 -6.33 -9.16
C ILE A 27 12.39 -5.43 -7.94
N ASP A 28 12.32 -4.12 -8.15
CA ASP A 28 12.44 -3.08 -7.13
C ASP A 28 11.17 -2.23 -6.96
N THR A 29 10.16 -2.44 -7.79
CA THR A 29 8.95 -1.63 -7.82
C THR A 29 7.76 -2.44 -7.29
N VAL A 30 6.97 -1.85 -6.39
CA VAL A 30 5.82 -2.52 -5.76
C VAL A 30 4.55 -1.67 -5.81
N GLU A 31 3.41 -2.36 -5.87
CA GLU A 31 2.08 -1.80 -5.63
C GLU A 31 1.54 -2.41 -4.32
N LEU A 32 1.06 -1.54 -3.43
CA LEU A 32 0.73 -1.91 -2.05
C LEU A 32 -0.76 -1.71 -1.77
N GLY A 33 -1.40 -2.73 -1.21
CA GLY A 33 -2.77 -2.62 -0.69
C GLY A 33 -2.82 -1.82 0.61
N THR A 34 -3.83 -0.95 0.75
CA THR A 34 -4.07 -0.12 1.95
C THR A 34 -5.41 -0.41 2.64
N GLY A 35 -6.14 -1.46 2.22
CA GLY A 35 -7.42 -1.87 2.78
C GLY A 35 -8.39 -2.41 1.72
N ASN A 36 -9.68 -2.46 2.05
CA ASN A 36 -10.76 -2.99 1.20
C ASN A 36 -10.46 -4.41 0.66
N TYR A 37 -10.71 -4.72 -0.62
CA TYR A 37 -10.48 -6.07 -1.15
C TYR A 37 -9.00 -6.48 -1.15
N PRO A 38 -8.04 -5.60 -1.49
CA PRO A 38 -6.61 -5.92 -1.40
C PRO A 38 -6.11 -6.20 0.01
N GLY A 39 -6.80 -5.70 1.04
CA GLY A 39 -6.27 -5.67 2.40
C GLY A 39 -5.10 -4.70 2.54
N ASP A 40 -4.43 -4.75 3.69
CA ASP A 40 -3.44 -3.74 4.11
C ASP A 40 -2.16 -4.38 4.68
N ALA A 41 -1.81 -5.59 4.23
CA ALA A 41 -0.74 -6.40 4.85
C ALA A 41 0.61 -5.66 4.92
N HIS A 42 0.91 -4.83 3.92
CA HIS A 42 2.22 -4.18 3.75
C HIS A 42 2.19 -2.64 3.87
N CYS A 43 1.01 -2.02 3.87
CA CYS A 43 0.88 -0.56 3.98
C CYS A 43 -0.35 -0.21 4.83
N LYS A 44 -0.10 0.35 6.03
CA LYS A 44 -1.14 0.63 7.02
C LYS A 44 -1.60 2.09 6.96
N LEU A 45 -2.91 2.32 6.92
CA LEU A 45 -3.49 3.66 6.98
C LEU A 45 -3.31 4.35 8.34
N SER A 46 -2.96 3.62 9.40
CA SER A 46 -2.64 4.21 10.71
C SER A 46 -1.45 5.17 10.66
N MET A 47 -0.56 5.03 9.67
CA MET A 47 0.57 5.93 9.44
C MET A 47 0.17 7.39 9.14
N LEU A 48 -1.11 7.64 8.83
CA LEU A 48 -1.63 9.01 8.73
C LEU A 48 -1.50 9.79 10.04
N GLU A 49 -1.64 9.09 11.16
CA GLU A 49 -1.65 9.65 12.52
C GLU A 49 -0.39 9.28 13.32
N ASP A 50 0.46 8.41 12.78
CA ASP A 50 1.69 7.93 13.42
C ASP A 50 2.91 8.24 12.53
N SER A 51 3.57 9.35 12.84
CA SER A 51 4.77 9.81 12.11
C SER A 51 5.98 8.89 12.29
N SER A 52 6.06 8.16 13.41
CA SER A 52 7.15 7.20 13.63
C SER A 52 6.97 5.99 12.74
N ALA A 53 5.75 5.43 12.67
CA ALA A 53 5.43 4.32 11.78
C ALA A 53 5.61 4.70 10.30
N LEU A 54 5.24 5.92 9.92
CA LEU A 54 5.47 6.44 8.57
C LEU A 54 6.97 6.51 8.23
N ALA A 55 7.79 7.04 9.14
CA ALA A 55 9.24 7.14 8.95
C ALA A 55 9.91 5.76 8.87
N GLU A 56 9.47 4.81 9.71
CA GLU A 56 9.95 3.41 9.66
C GLU A 56 9.59 2.75 8.33
N PHE A 57 8.36 2.93 7.84
CA PHE A 57 7.92 2.42 6.55
C PHE A 57 8.77 2.99 5.39
N GLN A 58 9.01 4.30 5.37
CA GLN A 58 9.89 4.93 4.37
C GLN A 58 11.32 4.40 4.46
N LYS A 59 11.82 4.17 5.67
CA LYS A 59 13.15 3.59 5.89
C LYS A 59 13.23 2.17 5.33
N ILE A 60 12.23 1.32 5.56
CA ILE A 60 12.18 -0.04 5.00
C ILE A 60 12.28 0.01 3.47
N LEU A 61 11.50 0.87 2.81
CA LEU A 61 11.57 1.03 1.36
C LEU A 61 12.96 1.47 0.90
N ALA A 62 13.53 2.50 1.55
CA ALA A 62 14.85 3.02 1.21
C ALA A 62 15.97 2.00 1.41
N ASP A 63 15.97 1.25 2.52
CA ASP A 63 16.97 0.21 2.82
C ASP A 63 16.98 -0.90 1.76
N HIS A 64 15.82 -1.22 1.16
CA HIS A 64 15.72 -2.23 0.12
C HIS A 64 15.96 -1.67 -1.28
N GLY A 65 16.01 -0.34 -1.45
CA GLY A 65 16.05 0.33 -2.75
C GLY A 65 14.72 0.19 -3.51
N ALA A 66 13.61 0.04 -2.79
CA ALA A 66 12.30 -0.21 -3.37
C ALA A 66 11.56 1.10 -3.68
N THR A 67 10.81 1.09 -4.78
CA THR A 67 9.91 2.19 -5.16
C THR A 67 8.45 1.72 -5.13
N VAL A 68 7.53 2.63 -4.81
CA VAL A 68 6.09 2.34 -4.81
C VAL A 68 5.46 2.98 -6.04
N SER A 69 4.89 2.16 -6.93
CA SER A 69 4.24 2.66 -8.15
C SER A 69 2.85 3.22 -7.88
N ALA A 70 2.09 2.57 -6.99
CA ALA A 70 0.75 2.98 -6.60
C ALA A 70 0.34 2.39 -5.24
N LEU A 71 -0.67 3.01 -4.63
CA LEU A 71 -1.41 2.45 -3.49
C LEU A 71 -2.79 1.99 -3.97
N SER A 72 -3.22 0.80 -3.54
CA SER A 72 -4.46 0.18 -4.04
C SER A 72 -5.45 -0.06 -2.93
N CYS A 73 -6.69 0.37 -3.17
CA CYS A 73 -7.77 0.38 -2.20
C CYS A 73 -9.09 -0.12 -2.81
N HIS A 74 -9.03 -1.08 -3.73
CA HIS A 74 -10.19 -1.56 -4.50
C HIS A 74 -11.35 -1.91 -3.57
N GLY A 75 -12.48 -1.22 -3.74
CA GLY A 75 -13.66 -1.32 -2.88
C GLY A 75 -14.92 -0.92 -3.64
N ASN A 76 -16.08 -0.97 -2.98
CA ASN A 76 -17.34 -0.50 -3.55
C ASN A 76 -17.97 0.59 -2.67
N ALA A 77 -17.52 1.83 -2.88
CA ALA A 77 -18.04 3.03 -2.20
C ALA A 77 -19.50 3.38 -2.56
N LEU A 78 -20.11 2.65 -3.48
CA LEU A 78 -21.50 2.77 -3.93
C LEU A 78 -22.35 1.52 -3.60
N HIS A 79 -21.85 0.65 -2.73
CA HIS A 79 -22.55 -0.58 -2.37
C HIS A 79 -23.90 -0.29 -1.69
N SER A 80 -24.89 -1.17 -1.88
CA SER A 80 -26.23 -1.02 -1.29
C SER A 80 -26.23 -1.12 0.24
N ASP A 81 -25.41 -2.02 0.79
CA ASP A 81 -25.02 -2.03 2.20
C ASP A 81 -24.26 -0.74 2.56
N GLN A 82 -24.91 0.10 3.36
CA GLN A 82 -24.40 1.40 3.80
C GLN A 82 -23.13 1.30 4.65
N ALA A 83 -22.98 0.26 5.47
CA ALA A 83 -21.80 0.07 6.30
C ALA A 83 -20.59 -0.25 5.42
N ARG A 84 -20.77 -1.11 4.41
CA ARG A 84 -19.73 -1.39 3.39
C ARG A 84 -19.39 -0.14 2.58
N ALA A 85 -20.37 0.57 2.05
CA ALA A 85 -20.13 1.78 1.26
C ALA A 85 -19.35 2.84 2.04
N LYS A 86 -19.72 3.07 3.32
CA LYS A 86 -19.03 4.02 4.20
C LYS A 86 -17.59 3.60 4.48
N ARG A 87 -17.36 2.33 4.81
CA ARG A 87 -16.01 1.80 5.06
C ARG A 87 -15.13 1.93 3.82
N ASP A 88 -15.60 1.47 2.67
CA ASP A 88 -14.79 1.43 1.45
C ASP A 88 -14.45 2.85 0.96
N ARG A 89 -15.39 3.80 1.10
CA ARG A 89 -15.16 5.23 0.84
C ARG A 89 -14.12 5.84 1.76
N GLU A 90 -14.17 5.52 3.05
CA GLU A 90 -13.22 6.07 4.03
C GLU A 90 -11.80 5.55 3.81
N VAL A 91 -11.65 4.26 3.47
CA VAL A 91 -10.36 3.69 3.08
C VAL A 91 -9.81 4.37 1.84
N SER A 92 -10.64 4.62 0.82
CA SER A 92 -10.22 5.34 -0.39
C SER A 92 -9.72 6.75 -0.08
N ARG A 93 -10.49 7.53 0.69
CA ARG A 93 -10.10 8.89 1.12
C ARG A 93 -8.77 8.89 1.89
N LYS A 94 -8.61 7.99 2.85
CA LYS A 94 -7.38 7.85 3.63
C LYS A 94 -6.19 7.41 2.78
N THR A 95 -6.42 6.57 1.77
CA THR A 95 -5.38 6.15 0.83
C THR A 95 -4.85 7.34 0.02
N SER A 96 -5.74 8.23 -0.47
CA SER A 96 -5.31 9.46 -1.15
C SER A 96 -4.46 10.37 -0.27
N LEU A 97 -4.83 10.54 1.00
CA LEU A 97 -4.05 11.33 1.96
C LEU A 97 -2.70 10.70 2.29
N LEU A 98 -2.64 9.37 2.37
CA LEU A 98 -1.39 8.66 2.63
C LEU A 98 -0.47 8.73 1.40
N ALA A 99 -1.03 8.61 0.19
CA ALA A 99 -0.31 8.79 -1.06
C ALA A 99 0.32 10.18 -1.16
N GLU A 100 -0.43 11.24 -0.80
CA GLU A 100 0.09 12.60 -0.72
C GLU A 100 1.28 12.71 0.24
N LYS A 101 1.16 12.19 1.47
CA LYS A 101 2.25 12.20 2.47
C LYS A 101 3.50 11.43 2.01
N LEU A 102 3.31 10.34 1.27
CA LEU A 102 4.40 9.49 0.76
C LEU A 102 4.97 10.00 -0.57
N GLY A 103 4.35 10.99 -1.22
CA GLY A 103 4.73 11.46 -2.54
C GLY A 103 4.45 10.46 -3.67
N ILE A 104 3.47 9.57 -3.49
CA ILE A 104 3.10 8.55 -4.48
C ILE A 104 2.02 9.12 -5.41
N PRO A 105 2.24 9.17 -6.74
CA PRO A 105 1.38 9.91 -7.65
C PRO A 105 0.10 9.17 -8.07
N ALA A 106 -0.04 7.88 -7.73
CA ALA A 106 -1.12 7.04 -8.21
C ALA A 106 -1.83 6.27 -7.07
N VAL A 107 -3.16 6.24 -7.15
CA VAL A 107 -4.04 5.43 -6.30
C VAL A 107 -4.98 4.63 -7.20
N VAL A 108 -5.19 3.35 -6.88
CA VAL A 108 -6.03 2.40 -7.63
C VAL A 108 -7.21 1.92 -6.80
#